data_AF-A0A7T4ULA9-F1
#
_entry.id   AF-A0A7T4ULA9-F1
#
_cell.length_a   1.000
_cell.length_b   1.000
_cell.length_c   1.000
_cell.angle_alpha   90.00
_cell.angle_beta   90.00
_cell.angle_gamma   90.00
#
_symmetry.space_group_name_H-M   'P 1'
#
loop_
_entity.id
_entity.type
_entity.pdbx_description
1 polymer ?
#
loop_
_entity_poly.entity_id
_entity_poly.type
_entity_poly.pdbx_seq_one_letter_code
_entity_poly.pdbx_strand_id
1 'polypeptide(L)'
;MNKEDFTPMGVQKKLVAFYAQDELTRQVQIDYLQKDFRAAIKASFYLAPDQEEWFDMLDDTFIFVLSRQLAVTLTLELPVHLVKPEKPASGTTVLGVKRGDSHNPIYTSAGAGEKPLAEGEFIFTITY
;
A
#
# COMPACT_ATOMS: atom_id res chain seq x y z
N MET A 1 6.33 10.84 -12.58
CA MET A 1 7.18 9.87 -11.86
C MET A 1 7.36 8.64 -12.73
N ASN A 2 8.56 8.08 -12.77
CA ASN A 2 8.78 6.79 -13.44
C ASN A 2 8.06 5.68 -12.68
N LYS A 3 7.46 4.74 -13.39
CA LYS A 3 6.86 3.54 -12.79
C LYS A 3 7.96 2.60 -12.27
N GLU A 4 7.64 1.88 -11.20
CA GLU A 4 8.50 0.83 -10.64
C GLU A 4 7.79 -0.54 -10.76
N ASP A 5 8.53 -1.64 -10.70
CA ASP A 5 7.90 -2.97 -10.67
C ASP A 5 7.12 -3.18 -9.37
N PHE A 6 5.94 -3.79 -9.42
CA PHE A 6 5.15 -4.10 -8.23
C PHE A 6 5.73 -5.28 -7.44
N THR A 7 6.82 -4.98 -6.73
CA THR A 7 7.65 -5.88 -5.93
C THR A 7 8.01 -5.19 -4.60
N PRO A 8 8.46 -5.94 -3.57
CA PRO A 8 8.88 -5.31 -2.31
C PRO A 8 9.92 -4.20 -2.52
N MET A 9 10.91 -4.45 -3.40
CA MET A 9 11.95 -3.48 -3.73
C MET A 9 11.40 -2.26 -4.48
N GLY A 10 10.49 -2.46 -5.43
CA GLY A 10 9.86 -1.36 -6.17
C GLY A 10 9.00 -0.47 -5.27
N VAL A 11 8.27 -1.06 -4.31
CA VAL A 11 7.52 -0.31 -3.30
C VAL A 11 8.46 0.54 -2.44
N GLN A 12 9.57 -0.03 -1.97
CA GLN A 12 10.57 0.73 -1.20
C GLN A 12 11.15 1.91 -1.99
N LYS A 13 11.52 1.71 -3.27
CA LYS A 13 11.98 2.81 -4.15
C LYS A 13 10.93 3.91 -4.30
N LYS A 14 9.65 3.54 -4.42
CA LYS A 14 8.55 4.52 -4.49
C LYS A 14 8.40 5.33 -3.22
N LEU A 15 8.50 4.70 -2.05
CA LEU A 15 8.42 5.38 -0.76
C LEU A 15 9.57 6.36 -0.59
N VAL A 16 10.81 5.95 -0.91
CA VAL A 16 11.98 6.84 -0.88
C VAL A 16 11.76 8.05 -1.79
N ALA A 17 11.29 7.84 -3.02
CA ALA A 17 10.99 8.93 -3.94
C ALA A 17 9.83 9.82 -3.47
N PHE A 18 8.82 9.25 -2.81
CA PHE A 18 7.68 9.97 -2.24
C PHE A 18 8.12 10.88 -1.07
N TYR A 19 8.87 10.36 -0.11
CA TYR A 19 9.33 11.13 1.05
C TYR A 19 10.41 12.18 0.72
N ALA A 20 11.06 12.07 -0.43
CA ALA A 20 11.98 13.10 -0.93
C ALA A 20 11.28 14.34 -1.51
N GLN A 21 9.97 14.29 -1.75
CA GLN A 21 9.18 15.42 -2.29
C GLN A 21 8.84 16.44 -1.21
N ASP A 22 8.36 17.62 -1.59
CA ASP A 22 7.80 18.59 -0.63
C ASP A 22 6.44 18.14 -0.08
N GLU A 23 6.04 18.70 1.07
CA GLU A 23 4.83 18.32 1.80
C GLU A 23 3.55 18.49 0.96
N LEU A 24 3.44 19.57 0.18
CA LEU A 24 2.25 19.83 -0.63
C LEU A 24 2.10 18.77 -1.73
N THR A 25 3.20 18.43 -2.40
CA THR A 25 3.22 17.37 -3.42
C THR A 25 2.85 16.00 -2.83
N ARG A 26 3.31 15.70 -1.61
CA ARG A 26 2.95 14.46 -0.89
C ARG A 26 1.47 14.42 -0.54
N GLN A 27 0.91 15.52 -0.03
CA GLN A 27 -0.53 15.60 0.31
C GLN A 27 -1.41 15.38 -0.91
N VAL A 28 -1.10 16.00 -2.06
CA VAL A 28 -1.86 15.79 -3.31
C VAL A 28 -1.84 14.32 -3.76
N GLN A 29 -0.71 13.63 -3.61
CA GLN A 29 -0.62 12.21 -3.95
C GLN A 29 -1.39 11.32 -2.97
N ILE A 30 -1.38 11.64 -1.68
CA ILE A 30 -2.19 10.94 -0.67
C ILE A 30 -3.68 11.11 -0.98
N ASP A 31 -4.13 12.32 -1.29
CA ASP A 31 -5.52 12.61 -1.66
C ASP A 31 -5.94 11.83 -2.91
N TYR A 32 -5.08 11.79 -3.93
CA TYR A 32 -5.33 11.01 -5.14
C TYR A 32 -5.43 9.51 -4.85
N LEU A 33 -4.54 8.98 -4.00
CA LEU A 33 -4.56 7.59 -3.56
C LEU A 33 -5.83 7.22 -2.80
N GLN A 34 -6.37 8.13 -1.98
CA GLN A 34 -7.63 7.91 -1.28
C GLN A 34 -8.84 7.97 -2.20
N LYS A 35 -8.83 8.86 -3.20
CA LYS A 35 -9.94 9.05 -4.15
C LYS A 35 -10.05 7.89 -5.15
N ASP A 36 -8.92 7.43 -5.68
CA ASP A 36 -8.88 6.35 -6.67
C ASP A 36 -7.62 5.51 -6.48
N PHE A 37 -7.70 4.62 -5.49
CA PHE A 37 -6.59 3.75 -5.11
C PHE A 37 -6.10 2.89 -6.28
N ARG A 38 -7.01 2.28 -7.05
CA ARG A 38 -6.63 1.41 -8.18
C ARG A 38 -5.87 2.20 -9.23
N ALA A 39 -6.37 3.37 -9.62
CA ALA A 39 -5.67 4.21 -10.58
C ALA A 39 -4.32 4.70 -10.05
N ALA A 40 -4.24 5.06 -8.76
CA ALA A 40 -2.99 5.49 -8.14
C ALA A 40 -1.91 4.40 -8.15
N ILE A 41 -2.27 3.15 -7.84
CA ILE A 41 -1.34 2.01 -7.92
C ILE A 41 -0.96 1.73 -9.37
N LYS A 42 -1.93 1.66 -10.29
CA LYS A 42 -1.68 1.42 -11.72
C LYS A 42 -0.85 2.54 -12.37
N ALA A 43 -0.92 3.78 -11.88
CA ALA A 43 -0.06 4.88 -12.33
C ALA A 43 1.36 4.78 -11.76
N SER A 44 1.49 4.20 -10.57
CA SER A 44 2.76 4.10 -9.85
C SER A 44 3.58 2.88 -10.25
N PHE A 45 2.95 1.77 -10.59
CA PHE A 45 3.65 0.51 -10.81
C PHE A 45 3.41 -0.10 -12.20
N TYR A 46 4.38 -0.90 -12.65
CA TYR A 46 4.15 -1.91 -13.67
C TYR A 46 3.57 -3.15 -13.00
N LEU A 47 2.42 -3.59 -13.51
CA LEU A 47 1.72 -4.79 -13.05
C LEU A 47 1.77 -5.83 -14.16
N ALA A 48 2.07 -7.07 -13.79
CA ALA A 48 1.83 -8.20 -14.68
C ALA A 48 0.31 -8.43 -14.84
N PRO A 49 -0.16 -9.06 -15.93
CA PRO A 49 -1.59 -9.26 -16.17
C PRO A 49 -2.31 -9.96 -15.01
N ASP A 50 -1.67 -10.93 -14.35
CA ASP A 50 -2.24 -11.63 -13.19
C ASP A 50 -2.33 -10.73 -11.93
N GLN A 51 -1.43 -9.76 -11.79
CA GLN A 51 -1.50 -8.75 -10.74
C GLN A 51 -2.59 -7.72 -11.01
N GLU A 52 -2.81 -7.35 -12.27
CA GLU A 52 -3.90 -6.45 -12.66
C GLU A 52 -5.26 -7.09 -12.41
N GLU A 53 -5.46 -8.33 -12.86
CA GLU A 53 -6.68 -9.10 -12.61
C GLU A 53 -6.94 -9.24 -11.11
N TRP A 54 -5.91 -9.58 -10.34
CA TRP A 54 -6.01 -9.66 -8.89
C TRP A 54 -6.42 -8.32 -8.25
N PHE A 55 -5.82 -7.19 -8.65
CA PHE A 55 -6.18 -5.85 -8.16
C PHE A 55 -7.62 -5.47 -8.49
N ASP A 56 -8.08 -5.83 -9.69
CA ASP A 56 -9.44 -5.53 -10.14
C ASP A 56 -10.47 -6.42 -9.44
N MET A 57 -10.08 -7.59 -8.94
CA MET A 57 -10.91 -8.49 -8.14
C MET A 57 -10.98 -8.16 -6.65
N LEU A 58 -10.19 -7.22 -6.14
CA LEU A 58 -10.32 -6.74 -4.76
C LEU A 58 -11.68 -6.05 -4.58
N ASP A 59 -12.38 -6.31 -3.48
CA ASP A 59 -13.65 -5.66 -3.21
C ASP A 59 -13.45 -4.20 -2.76
N ASP A 60 -14.45 -3.36 -3.03
CA ASP A 60 -14.34 -1.92 -2.77
C ASP A 60 -14.28 -1.59 -1.26
N THR A 61 -14.82 -2.46 -0.40
CA THR A 61 -14.73 -2.26 1.06
C THR A 61 -13.29 -2.47 1.52
N PHE A 62 -12.65 -3.53 1.07
CA PHE A 62 -11.24 -3.79 1.32
C PHE A 62 -10.36 -2.67 0.78
N ILE A 63 -10.59 -2.21 -0.45
CA ILE A 63 -9.83 -1.10 -1.03
C ILE A 63 -9.99 0.18 -0.24
N PHE A 64 -11.20 0.50 0.23
CA PHE A 64 -11.43 1.67 1.06
C PHE A 64 -10.65 1.58 2.38
N VAL A 65 -10.64 0.42 3.04
CA VAL A 65 -9.85 0.22 4.26
C VAL A 65 -8.36 0.33 3.97
N LEU A 66 -7.90 -0.32 2.91
CA LEU A 66 -6.51 -0.35 2.48
C LEU A 66 -5.99 1.05 2.13
N SER A 67 -6.76 1.83 1.37
CA SER A 67 -6.38 3.19 0.96
C SER A 67 -6.29 4.13 2.16
N ARG A 68 -7.22 4.01 3.12
CA ARG A 68 -7.18 4.79 4.36
C ARG A 68 -6.00 4.42 5.23
N GLN A 69 -5.74 3.13 5.42
CA GLN A 69 -4.59 2.67 6.20
C GLN A 69 -3.29 3.17 5.59
N LEU A 70 -3.09 2.97 4.28
CA LEU A 70 -1.90 3.43 3.58
C LEU A 70 -1.74 4.95 3.63
N ALA A 71 -2.82 5.71 3.42
CA ALA A 71 -2.78 7.16 3.52
C ALA A 71 -2.30 7.63 4.90
N VAL A 72 -2.83 7.06 5.98
CA VAL A 72 -2.41 7.38 7.35
C VAL A 72 -0.92 7.04 7.55
N THR A 73 -0.48 5.86 7.10
CA THR A 73 0.92 5.44 7.17
C THR A 73 1.83 6.41 6.40
N LEU A 74 1.43 6.85 5.22
CA LEU A 74 2.18 7.82 4.40
C LEU A 74 2.22 9.20 5.05
N THR A 75 1.12 9.69 5.61
CA THR A 75 1.06 10.97 6.34
C THR A 75 1.98 10.98 7.55
N LEU A 76 2.11 9.84 8.24
CA LEU A 76 2.94 9.68 9.42
C LEU A 76 4.39 9.29 9.09
N GLU A 77 4.74 9.23 7.80
CA GLU A 77 6.07 8.86 7.31
C GLU A 77 6.56 7.49 7.82
N LEU A 78 5.63 6.55 7.99
CA LEU A 78 5.88 5.22 8.50
C LEU A 78 6.25 4.21 7.38
N PRO A 79 7.00 3.14 7.69
CA PRO A 79 7.33 2.09 6.75
C PRO A 79 6.11 1.42 6.10
N VAL A 80 6.24 1.10 4.81
CA VAL A 80 5.25 0.33 4.04
C VAL A 80 5.92 -0.87 3.38
N HIS A 81 5.41 -2.06 3.64
CA HIS A 81 5.94 -3.33 3.16
C HIS A 81 4.92 -4.03 2.26
N LEU A 82 5.37 -4.46 1.08
CA LEU A 82 4.62 -5.38 0.24
C LEU A 82 5.18 -6.78 0.44
N VAL A 83 4.32 -7.71 0.85
CA VAL A 83 4.64 -9.13 0.96
C VAL A 83 3.95 -9.85 -0.20
N LYS A 84 4.75 -10.48 -1.05
CA LYS A 84 4.28 -11.36 -2.11
C LYS A 84 4.66 -12.80 -1.73
N PRO A 85 3.75 -13.60 -1.16
CA PRO A 85 4.01 -15.01 -0.87
C PRO A 85 4.29 -15.75 -2.18
N GLU A 86 5.13 -16.77 -2.17
CA GLU A 86 5.41 -17.56 -3.37
C GLU A 86 4.12 -18.18 -3.91
N LYS A 87 3.99 -18.31 -5.26
CA LYS A 87 2.87 -19.06 -5.87
C LYS A 87 2.81 -20.44 -5.22
N PRO A 88 1.65 -20.87 -4.67
CA PRO A 88 1.49 -22.24 -4.24
C PRO A 88 1.93 -23.15 -5.38
N ALA A 89 2.71 -24.19 -5.06
CA ALA A 89 3.16 -25.14 -6.05
C ALA A 89 1.94 -25.70 -6.83
N SER A 90 2.15 -25.99 -8.12
CA SER A 90 1.13 -26.55 -9.00
C SER A 90 0.42 -27.72 -8.32
N GLY A 91 -0.90 -27.63 -8.14
CA GLY A 91 -1.72 -28.66 -7.48
C GLY A 91 -2.27 -28.28 -6.10
N THR A 92 -1.95 -27.09 -5.57
CA THR A 92 -2.51 -26.61 -4.30
C THR A 92 -3.80 -25.81 -4.53
N THR A 93 -4.95 -26.31 -4.07
CA THR A 93 -6.22 -25.56 -4.08
C THR A 93 -6.33 -24.74 -2.80
N VAL A 94 -6.26 -23.41 -2.91
CA VAL A 94 -6.52 -22.50 -1.78
C VAL A 94 -8.04 -22.39 -1.60
N LEU A 95 -8.58 -23.06 -0.59
CA LEU A 95 -10.00 -22.97 -0.21
C LEU A 95 -10.21 -21.72 0.65
N GLY A 96 -11.06 -20.81 0.19
CA GLY A 96 -11.40 -19.57 0.89
C GLY A 96 -10.74 -18.36 0.24
N VAL A 97 -11.57 -17.45 -0.30
CA VAL A 97 -11.12 -16.25 -0.99
C VAL A 97 -10.63 -15.23 0.05
N LYS A 98 -9.38 -15.38 0.52
CA LYS A 98 -8.65 -14.28 1.18
C LYS A 98 -7.70 -13.65 0.17
N ARG A 99 -8.22 -12.67 -0.57
CA ARG A 99 -7.54 -11.97 -1.68
C ARG A 99 -6.41 -11.02 -1.24
N GLY A 100 -6.16 -10.89 0.06
CA GLY A 100 -5.03 -10.17 0.63
C GLY A 100 -5.27 -9.94 2.12
N ASP A 101 -4.24 -9.48 2.84
CA ASP A 101 -4.36 -9.02 4.22
C ASP A 101 -3.57 -7.71 4.40
N SER A 102 -4.07 -6.82 5.25
CA SER A 102 -3.37 -5.58 5.60
C SER A 102 -3.28 -5.44 7.12
N HIS A 103 -2.05 -5.27 7.61
CA HIS A 103 -1.78 -5.04 9.02
C HIS A 103 -1.15 -3.65 9.19
N ASN A 104 -1.78 -2.81 10.02
CA ASN A 104 -1.33 -1.44 10.27
C ASN A 104 -1.34 -1.13 11.79
N PRO A 105 -0.46 -1.74 12.60
CA PRO A 105 -0.36 -1.46 14.02
C PRO A 105 0.32 -0.09 14.21
N ILE A 106 -0.45 0.99 14.02
CA ILE A 106 0.03 2.35 14.28
C ILE A 106 -0.33 2.72 15.71
N TYR A 107 0.69 2.96 16.52
CA TYR A 107 0.56 3.59 17.82
C TYR A 107 0.84 5.07 17.64
N THR A 108 -0.13 5.92 17.98
CA THR A 108 0.03 7.38 17.98
C THR A 108 0.05 7.90 19.41
N SER A 109 0.98 8.80 19.70
CA SER A 109 1.01 9.59 20.93
C SER A 109 1.26 11.05 20.56
N ALA A 110 0.60 11.98 21.26
CA ALA A 110 0.82 13.40 21.02
C ALA A 110 0.80 14.14 22.37
N GLY A 111 1.89 14.83 22.68
CA GLY A 111 1.89 15.88 23.70
C GLY A 111 1.06 17.09 23.22
N ALA A 112 0.49 17.86 24.15
CA ALA A 112 -0.26 19.06 23.78
C ALA A 112 0.64 20.08 23.06
N GLY A 113 0.33 20.37 21.80
CA GLY A 113 1.08 21.32 20.96
C GLY A 113 2.30 20.71 20.24
N GLU A 114 2.55 19.41 20.37
CA GLU A 114 3.61 18.70 19.67
C GLU A 114 3.10 17.98 18.43
N LYS A 115 3.99 17.74 17.46
CA LYS A 115 3.65 16.89 16.32
C LYS A 115 3.36 15.47 16.83
N PRO A 116 2.32 14.79 16.33
CA PRO A 116 2.03 13.41 16.72
C PRO A 116 3.25 12.53 16.42
N LEU A 117 3.71 11.82 17.46
CA LEU A 117 4.69 10.75 17.33
C LEU A 117 3.93 9.47 17.00
N ALA A 118 4.28 8.84 15.89
CA ALA A 118 3.70 7.59 15.46
C ALA A 118 4.79 6.53 15.29
N GLU A 119 4.49 5.31 15.74
CA GLU A 119 5.32 4.13 15.53
C GLU A 119 4.46 3.00 14.97
N GLY A 120 5.00 2.26 14.00
CA GLY A 120 4.27 1.18 13.33
C GLY A 120 4.76 0.96 11.90
N GLU A 121 4.09 0.07 11.19
CA GLU A 121 4.33 -0.22 9.78
C GLU A 121 3.02 -0.63 9.11
N PHE A 122 2.95 -0.49 7.79
CA PHE A 122 1.86 -1.05 7.00
C PHE A 122 2.38 -2.24 6.20
N ILE A 123 1.89 -3.44 6.51
CA ILE A 123 2.21 -4.65 5.76
C ILE A 123 1.01 -5.00 4.89
N PHE A 124 1.21 -5.02 3.58
CA PHE A 124 0.23 -5.47 2.61
C PHE A 124 0.67 -6.82 2.01
N THR A 125 -0.14 -7.86 2.22
CA THR A 125 0.13 -9.21 1.72
C THR A 125 -0.82 -9.53 0.56
N ILE A 126 -0.26 -9.91 -0.58
CA ILE A 126 -1.01 -10.43 -1.73
C ILE A 126 -1.24 -11.92 -1.51
N THR A 127 -2.43 -12.47 -1.74
CA THR A 127 -2.61 -13.92 -1.84
C THR A 127 -3.32 -14.26 -3.15
N TYR A 128 -2.77 -15.22 -3.89
CA TYR A 128 -3.31 -15.75 -5.15
C TYR A 128 -3.56 -17.26 -5.05
#